data_AF-A0A0L6W5G0-F1
#
_entry.id   AF-A0A0L6W5G0-F1
#
_cell.length_a   1.000
_cell.length_b   1.000
_cell.length_c   1.000
_cell.angle_alpha   90.00
_cell.angle_beta   90.00
_cell.angle_gamma   90.00
#
_symmetry.space_group_name_H-M   'P 1'
#
loop_
_entity.id
_entity.type
_entity.pdbx_description
1 polymer ?
#
loop_
_entity_poly.entity_id
_entity_poly.type
_entity_poly.pdbx_seq_one_letter_code
_entity_poly.pdbx_strand_id
1 'polypeptide(L)'
;MTNLKKRVAYLQGLAEGMDIDDGSKEGRILAGIIDVLGEMAEQIEDIEAAQSDLEDYVESIDEDLYNLEGDVHGADIEEYMEVECPNCGQIVCFDAGIVDDEDLIEVTCPNCDEVVYVNDEEILDDTEDAVLEAGNDNRMVSSKDTEDI
;
A
#
# COMPACT_ATOMS: atom_id res chain seq x y z
N MET A 1 16.65 -4.55 23.67
CA MET A 1 17.31 -5.87 23.88
C MET A 1 18.47 -5.91 24.90
N THR A 2 18.62 -4.98 25.87
CA THR A 2 19.74 -5.02 26.86
C THR A 2 19.83 -6.31 27.68
N ASN A 3 18.81 -7.16 27.61
CA ASN A 3 18.78 -8.46 28.24
C ASN A 3 19.66 -9.49 27.53
N LEU A 4 19.84 -9.45 26.20
CA LEU A 4 20.56 -10.50 25.46
C LEU A 4 22.06 -10.45 25.73
N LYS A 5 22.72 -9.28 25.55
CA LYS A 5 24.13 -9.09 25.94
C LYS A 5 24.38 -9.41 27.42
N LYS A 6 23.48 -8.98 28.33
CA LYS A 6 23.58 -9.32 29.76
C LYS A 6 23.46 -10.81 30.03
N ARG A 7 22.60 -11.52 29.31
CA ARG A 7 22.44 -12.97 29.42
C ARG A 7 23.64 -13.71 28.88
N VAL A 8 24.23 -13.26 27.76
CA VAL A 8 25.48 -13.84 27.25
C VAL A 8 26.64 -13.60 28.21
N ALA A 9 26.78 -12.37 28.73
CA ALA A 9 27.80 -12.07 29.75
C ALA A 9 27.62 -12.90 31.04
N TYR A 10 26.37 -13.16 31.44
CA TYR A 10 26.08 -14.07 32.54
C TYR A 10 26.51 -15.52 32.25
N LEU A 11 26.27 -16.01 31.02
CA LEU A 11 26.71 -17.35 30.60
C LEU A 11 28.24 -17.46 30.54
N GLN A 12 28.93 -16.40 30.07
CA GLN A 12 30.39 -16.31 30.10
C GLN A 12 30.92 -16.42 31.54
N GLY A 13 30.38 -15.62 32.47
CA GLY A 13 30.79 -15.66 33.87
C GLY A 13 30.44 -16.99 34.57
N LEU A 14 29.33 -17.63 34.18
CA LEU A 14 28.97 -18.96 34.69
C LEU A 14 29.93 -20.03 34.17
N ALA A 15 30.33 -19.97 32.89
CA ALA A 15 31.29 -20.89 32.31
C ALA A 15 32.67 -20.79 32.98
N GLU A 16 33.15 -19.57 33.25
CA GLU A 16 34.37 -19.31 34.02
C GLU A 16 34.28 -19.84 35.47
N GLY A 17 33.12 -19.70 36.12
CA GLY A 17 32.90 -20.14 37.49
C GLY A 17 32.69 -21.65 37.68
N MET A 18 32.38 -22.38 36.60
CA MET A 18 32.15 -23.82 36.63
C MET A 18 33.42 -24.65 36.44
N ASP A 19 34.59 -24.01 36.26
CA ASP A 19 35.88 -24.66 36.00
C ASP A 19 35.77 -25.68 34.87
N ILE A 20 35.05 -25.28 33.79
CA ILE A 20 34.92 -26.10 32.59
C ILE A 20 36.33 -26.31 32.04
N ASP A 21 36.75 -27.57 31.93
CA ASP A 21 38.04 -27.88 31.33
C ASP A 21 38.01 -27.50 29.84
N ASP A 22 38.61 -26.36 29.52
CA ASP A 22 38.80 -25.87 28.14
C ASP A 22 39.66 -26.83 27.29
N GLY A 23 40.32 -27.81 27.91
CA GLY A 23 41.00 -28.91 27.24
C GLY A 23 40.06 -30.04 26.80
N SER A 24 38.86 -30.15 27.39
CA SER A 24 37.87 -31.17 27.04
C SER A 24 37.17 -30.85 25.71
N LYS A 25 36.70 -31.89 25.01
CA LYS A 25 36.01 -31.69 23.72
C LYS A 25 34.70 -30.94 23.91
N GLU A 26 34.03 -31.20 25.02
CA GLU A 26 32.76 -30.61 25.45
C GLU A 26 32.96 -29.14 25.84
N GLY A 27 34.00 -28.82 26.63
CA GLY A 27 34.32 -27.45 27.04
C GLY A 27 34.62 -26.53 25.86
N ARG A 28 35.42 -27.02 24.89
CA ARG A 28 35.70 -26.26 23.65
C ARG A 28 34.46 -25.94 22.83
N ILE A 29 33.49 -26.85 22.78
CA ILE A 29 32.23 -26.62 22.07
C ILE A 29 31.38 -25.59 22.82
N LEU A 30 31.27 -25.71 24.15
CA LEU A 30 30.48 -24.79 24.97
C LEU A 30 31.04 -23.36 24.90
N ALA A 31 32.36 -23.19 25.01
CA ALA A 31 33.02 -21.91 24.84
C ALA A 31 32.71 -21.30 23.47
N GLY A 32 32.90 -22.07 22.39
CA GLY A 32 32.59 -21.60 21.04
C GLY A 32 31.12 -21.23 20.82
N ILE A 33 30.17 -21.93 21.45
CA ILE A 33 28.75 -21.56 21.39
C ILE A 33 28.52 -20.22 22.09
N ILE A 34 29.10 -20.02 23.28
CA ILE A 34 28.95 -18.79 24.05
C ILE A 34 29.53 -17.60 23.28
N ASP A 35 30.67 -17.78 22.61
CA ASP A 35 31.30 -16.75 21.78
C ASP A 35 30.41 -16.34 20.61
N VAL A 36 29.89 -17.32 19.85
CA VAL A 36 28.96 -17.06 18.74
C VAL A 36 27.70 -16.34 19.23
N LEU A 37 27.16 -16.72 20.40
CA LEU A 37 26.03 -16.02 21.00
C LEU A 37 26.36 -14.57 21.35
N GLY A 38 27.61 -14.28 21.72
CA GLY A 38 28.12 -12.93 21.96
C GLY A 38 28.13 -12.10 20.68
N GLU A 39 28.71 -12.64 19.61
CA GLU A 39 28.74 -11.99 18.30
C GLU A 39 27.32 -11.75 17.76
N MET A 40 26.42 -12.73 17.91
CA MET A 40 25.02 -12.58 17.54
C MET A 40 24.32 -11.46 18.34
N ALA A 41 24.59 -11.38 19.64
CA ALA A 41 24.00 -10.35 20.49
C ALA A 41 24.49 -8.94 20.13
N GLU A 42 25.71 -8.80 19.62
CA GLU A 42 26.23 -7.54 19.09
C GLU A 42 25.58 -7.17 17.75
N GLN A 43 25.56 -8.10 16.79
CA GLN A 43 24.93 -7.86 15.49
C GLN A 43 23.44 -7.52 15.60
N ILE A 44 22.71 -8.14 16.53
CA ILE A 44 21.30 -7.82 16.77
C ILE A 44 21.15 -6.37 17.25
N GLU A 45 22.05 -5.88 18.10
CA GLU A 45 22.00 -4.48 18.58
C GLU A 45 22.30 -3.49 17.45
N ASP A 46 23.24 -3.83 16.55
CA ASP A 46 23.54 -3.02 15.37
C ASP A 46 22.34 -2.98 14.40
N ILE A 47 21.64 -4.10 14.21
CA ILE A 47 20.42 -4.17 13.38
C ILE A 47 19.30 -3.33 13.99
N GLU A 48 19.11 -3.37 15.31
CA GLU A 48 18.11 -2.54 15.98
C GLU A 48 18.40 -1.06 15.80
N ALA A 49 19.66 -0.63 15.94
CA ALA A 49 20.05 0.75 15.70
C ALA A 49 19.74 1.18 14.26
N ALA A 50 20.13 0.36 13.28
CA ALA A 50 19.84 0.63 11.88
C ALA A 50 18.33 0.64 11.56
N GLN A 51 17.54 -0.20 12.23
CA GLN A 51 16.08 -0.19 12.07
C GLN A 51 15.44 1.04 12.68
N SER A 52 15.94 1.51 13.82
CA SER A 52 15.51 2.79 14.41
C SER A 52 15.80 3.96 13.48
N ASP A 53 17.00 4.01 12.89
CA ASP A 53 17.36 5.06 11.93
C ASP A 53 16.46 5.03 10.67
N LEU A 54 16.07 3.83 10.23
CA LEU A 54 15.13 3.66 9.11
C LEU A 54 13.72 4.11 9.47
N GLU A 55 13.28 3.85 10.70
CA GLU A 55 11.97 4.31 11.20
C GLU A 55 11.89 5.83 11.18
N ASP A 56 12.91 6.51 11.71
CA ASP A 56 13.03 7.97 11.67
C ASP A 56 13.01 8.51 10.22
N TYR A 57 13.70 7.83 9.30
CA TYR A 57 13.70 8.21 7.88
C TYR A 57 12.32 8.05 7.24
N VAL A 58 11.62 6.94 7.53
CA VAL A 58 10.26 6.72 7.02
C VAL A 58 9.29 7.75 7.59
N GLU A 59 9.39 8.08 8.88
CA GLU A 59 8.58 9.14 9.49
C GLU A 59 8.82 10.50 8.82
N SER A 60 10.07 10.82 8.47
CA SER A 60 10.38 12.05 7.73
C SER A 60 9.74 12.10 6.33
N ILE A 61 9.67 10.95 5.64
CA ILE A 61 9.00 10.86 4.34
C ILE A 61 7.49 11.06 4.52
N ASP A 62 6.89 10.46 5.55
CA ASP A 62 5.47 10.61 5.85
C ASP A 62 5.11 12.08 6.14
N GLU A 63 5.92 12.76 6.94
CA GLU A 63 5.74 14.20 7.22
C GLU A 63 5.86 15.05 5.94
N ASP A 64 6.87 14.80 5.11
CA ASP A 64 7.05 15.50 3.83
C ASP A 64 5.85 15.29 2.89
N LEU A 65 5.34 14.06 2.81
CA LEU A 65 4.16 13.75 2.00
C LEU A 65 2.89 14.39 2.55
N TYR A 66 2.70 14.40 3.87
CA TYR A 66 1.57 15.09 4.51
C TYR A 66 1.55 16.58 4.19
N ASN A 67 2.72 17.23 4.23
CA ASN A 67 2.86 18.63 3.86
C ASN A 67 2.55 18.84 2.36
N LEU A 68 3.08 17.97 1.49
CA LEU A 68 2.79 18.03 0.05
C LEU A 68 1.30 17.83 -0.24
N GLU A 69 0.63 16.91 0.45
CA GLU A 69 -0.81 16.72 0.33
C GLU A 69 -1.57 17.99 0.73
N GLY A 70 -1.14 18.68 1.79
CA GLY A 70 -1.69 19.99 2.16
C GLY A 70 -1.49 21.06 1.09
N ASP A 71 -0.32 21.10 0.45
CA ASP A 71 0.00 22.09 -0.58
C ASP A 71 -0.67 21.80 -1.94
N VAL A 72 -0.78 20.52 -2.31
CA VAL A 72 -1.35 20.07 -3.60
C VAL A 72 -2.87 19.92 -3.51
N HIS A 73 -3.40 19.36 -2.41
CA HIS A 73 -4.85 19.15 -2.25
C HIS A 73 -5.55 20.27 -1.46
N GLY A 74 -4.82 21.13 -0.74
CA GLY A 74 -5.41 22.21 0.07
C GLY A 74 -5.52 23.57 -0.65
N ALA A 75 -4.90 23.75 -1.82
CA ALA A 75 -4.89 25.02 -2.53
C ALA A 75 -5.76 25.08 -3.78
N ASP A 76 -5.99 23.96 -4.48
CA ASP A 76 -6.90 23.89 -5.63
C ASP A 76 -7.32 22.43 -5.81
N ILE A 77 -8.45 22.05 -5.22
CA ILE A 77 -9.23 20.96 -5.79
C ILE A 77 -9.83 21.55 -7.07
N GLU A 78 -9.04 21.59 -8.15
CA GLU A 78 -9.62 21.37 -9.47
C GLU A 78 -10.36 20.02 -9.31
N GLU A 79 -11.68 20.08 -9.24
CA GLU A 79 -12.50 18.87 -9.13
C GLU A 79 -12.14 18.02 -10.35
N TYR A 80 -11.42 16.92 -10.19
CA TYR A 80 -11.13 16.05 -11.33
C TYR A 80 -12.25 15.01 -11.47
N MET A 81 -12.70 14.79 -12.69
CA MET A 81 -13.68 13.76 -13.05
C MET A 81 -12.96 12.51 -13.58
N GLU A 82 -13.38 11.35 -13.09
CA GLU A 82 -12.91 10.04 -13.55
C GLU A 82 -13.99 9.35 -14.41
N VAL A 83 -13.65 8.98 -15.64
CA VAL A 83 -14.53 8.27 -16.58
C VAL A 83 -13.82 7.03 -17.12
N GLU A 84 -14.50 5.88 -17.12
CA GLU A 84 -13.99 4.66 -17.73
C GLU A 84 -14.13 4.72 -19.26
N CYS A 85 -13.02 4.53 -19.98
CA CYS A 85 -13.04 4.48 -21.44
C CYS A 85 -13.79 3.23 -21.93
N PRO A 86 -14.84 3.38 -22.76
CA PRO A 86 -15.66 2.24 -23.21
C PRO A 86 -14.91 1.27 -24.12
N ASN A 87 -13.82 1.70 -24.74
CA ASN A 87 -13.04 0.88 -25.68
C ASN A 87 -11.94 0.07 -24.99
N CYS A 88 -11.19 0.67 -24.07
CA CYS A 88 -10.03 0.02 -23.45
C CYS A 88 -10.16 -0.26 -21.94
N GLY A 89 -11.23 0.21 -21.29
CA GLY A 89 -11.49 -0.01 -19.87
C GLY A 89 -10.52 0.71 -18.92
N GLN A 90 -9.75 1.67 -19.43
CA GLN A 90 -8.87 2.50 -18.60
C GLN A 90 -9.63 3.71 -18.05
N ILE A 91 -9.31 4.08 -16.82
CA ILE A 91 -9.85 5.26 -16.17
C ILE A 91 -9.12 6.49 -16.74
N VAL A 92 -9.87 7.39 -17.35
CA VAL A 92 -9.41 8.69 -17.84
C VAL A 92 -9.81 9.75 -16.81
N CYS A 93 -8.84 10.56 -16.39
CA CYS A 93 -9.03 11.62 -15.40
C CYS A 93 -8.80 12.98 -16.07
N PHE A 94 -9.76 13.89 -15.94
CA PHE A 94 -9.72 15.24 -16.53
C PHE A 94 -10.38 16.27 -15.60
N ASP A 95 -10.10 17.56 -15.83
CA ASP A 95 -10.62 18.66 -15.02
C ASP A 95 -12.15 18.78 -15.17
N ALA A 96 -12.90 18.74 -14.08
CA ALA A 96 -14.36 18.90 -14.08
C ALA A 96 -14.80 20.31 -14.44
N GLY A 97 -13.91 21.31 -14.45
CA GLY A 97 -14.16 22.61 -15.06
C GLY A 97 -14.53 22.50 -16.55
N ILE A 98 -14.14 21.41 -17.23
CA ILE A 98 -14.52 21.11 -18.62
C ILE A 98 -16.04 20.91 -18.76
N VAL A 99 -16.76 20.52 -17.70
CA VAL A 99 -18.22 20.26 -17.72
C VAL A 99 -19.04 21.56 -17.76
N ASP A 100 -18.50 22.66 -17.26
CA ASP A 100 -19.21 23.95 -17.23
C ASP A 100 -18.58 24.97 -18.20
N ASP A 101 -17.68 24.52 -19.09
CA ASP A 101 -17.01 25.38 -20.06
C ASP A 101 -17.98 25.82 -21.18
N GLU A 102 -17.84 27.08 -21.63
CA GLU A 102 -18.66 27.64 -22.71
C GLU A 102 -18.21 27.11 -24.10
N ASP A 103 -16.98 26.60 -24.21
CA ASP A 103 -16.43 26.02 -25.42
C ASP A 103 -16.73 24.50 -25.53
N LEU A 104 -17.00 24.03 -26.75
CA LEU A 104 -17.18 22.60 -27.02
C LEU A 104 -15.84 21.86 -26.88
N ILE A 105 -15.71 21.08 -25.81
CA ILE A 105 -14.52 20.29 -25.49
C ILE A 105 -14.86 18.80 -25.55
N GLU A 106 -14.04 18.05 -26.30
CA GLU A 106 -14.08 16.58 -26.36
C GLU A 106 -12.86 16.02 -25.62
N VAL A 107 -13.10 15.16 -24.64
CA VAL A 107 -12.05 14.45 -23.90
C VAL A 107 -11.78 13.13 -24.59
N THR A 108 -10.54 12.88 -24.98
CA THR A 108 -10.11 11.64 -25.63
C THR A 108 -9.27 10.78 -24.70
N CYS A 109 -9.42 9.46 -24.78
CA CYS A 109 -8.61 8.51 -24.05
C CYS A 109 -7.15 8.51 -24.57
N PRO A 110 -6.13 8.74 -23.73
CA PRO A 110 -4.73 8.78 -24.16
C PRO A 110 -4.15 7.44 -24.62
N ASN A 111 -4.88 6.33 -24.40
CA ASN A 111 -4.44 4.98 -24.73
C ASN A 111 -5.02 4.45 -26.05
N CYS A 112 -6.20 4.91 -26.45
CA CYS A 112 -6.88 4.42 -27.66
C CYS A 112 -7.48 5.50 -28.55
N ASP A 113 -7.28 6.78 -28.20
CA ASP A 113 -7.79 7.97 -28.89
C ASP A 113 -9.32 8.03 -29.06
N GLU A 114 -10.06 7.18 -28.35
CA GLU A 114 -11.53 7.19 -28.34
C GLU A 114 -12.06 8.37 -27.50
N VAL A 115 -13.12 9.03 -27.96
CA VAL A 115 -13.78 10.10 -27.19
C VAL A 115 -14.51 9.48 -26.01
N VAL A 116 -14.20 9.95 -24.81
CA VAL A 116 -14.76 9.45 -23.54
C VAL A 116 -15.78 10.40 -22.92
N TYR A 117 -15.73 11.68 -23.25
CA TYR A 117 -16.66 12.70 -22.72
C TYR A 117 -16.75 13.90 -23.68
N VAL A 118 -17.92 14.54 -23.75
CA VAL A 118 -18.17 15.76 -24.54
C VAL A 118 -19.02 16.70 -23.70
N ASN A 119 -18.62 17.98 -23.62
CA ASN A 119 -19.35 18.98 -22.84
C ASN A 119 -20.49 19.68 -23.62
N ASP A 120 -21.38 18.92 -24.26
CA ASP A 120 -22.50 19.51 -25.02
C ASP A 120 -23.86 19.04 -24.46
N GLU A 121 -24.69 19.99 -24.04
CA GLU A 121 -26.05 19.73 -23.55
C GLU A 121 -27.02 19.30 -24.68
N GLU A 122 -26.66 19.46 -25.95
CA GLU A 122 -27.54 19.12 -27.09
C GLU A 122 -27.46 17.64 -27.56
N ILE A 123 -26.64 16.78 -26.95
CA ILE A 123 -26.44 15.37 -27.37
C ILE A 123 -27.31 14.36 -26.56
N LEU A 124 -28.16 14.83 -25.65
CA LEU A 124 -29.05 13.97 -24.84
C LEU A 124 -30.34 13.48 -25.54
N ASP A 125 -30.43 13.47 -26.88
CA ASP A 125 -31.67 13.07 -27.58
C ASP A 125 -31.53 11.92 -28.62
N ASP A 126 -30.34 11.36 -28.90
CA ASP A 126 -30.19 10.39 -30.00
C ASP A 126 -29.97 8.91 -29.60
N THR A 127 -30.09 8.53 -28.32
CA THR A 127 -29.97 7.11 -27.90
C THR A 127 -31.27 6.40 -27.50
N GLU A 128 -32.46 6.99 -27.69
CA GLU A 128 -33.72 6.33 -27.35
C GLU A 128 -34.29 5.36 -28.43
N ASP A 129 -33.64 5.18 -29.57
CA ASP A 129 -34.22 4.45 -30.72
C ASP A 129 -33.57 3.09 -31.05
N ALA A 130 -33.20 2.29 -30.04
CA ALA A 130 -32.73 0.91 -30.29
C ALA A 130 -33.12 -0.13 -29.21
N VAL A 131 -34.41 -0.18 -28.81
CA VAL A 131 -34.93 -1.39 -28.14
C VAL A 131 -36.27 -1.82 -28.76
N LEU A 132 -36.21 -2.43 -29.94
CA LEU A 132 -37.27 -3.32 -30.42
C LEU A 132 -36.68 -4.66 -30.90
N GLU A 133 -37.18 -5.71 -30.24
CA GLU A 133 -37.21 -7.12 -30.63
C GLU A 133 -36.00 -8.03 -30.33
N ALA A 134 -36.06 -8.70 -29.16
CA ALA A 134 -36.11 -10.17 -29.03
C ALA A 134 -36.23 -10.49 -27.53
N GLY A 135 -37.33 -11.06 -27.02
CA GLY A 135 -37.51 -12.51 -27.06
C GLY A 135 -37.55 -13.08 -25.64
N ASN A 136 -38.70 -12.96 -25.00
CA ASN A 136 -39.36 -13.93 -24.10
C ASN A 136 -38.50 -15.10 -23.53
N ASP A 137 -38.10 -15.07 -22.26
CA ASP A 137 -38.15 -16.26 -21.37
C ASP A 137 -38.05 -15.91 -19.86
N ASN A 138 -39.20 -15.97 -19.20
CA ASN A 138 -39.48 -16.60 -17.91
C ASN A 138 -38.34 -16.76 -16.85
N ARG A 139 -38.51 -16.13 -15.68
CA ARG A 139 -38.82 -16.78 -14.37
C ARG A 139 -38.33 -15.94 -13.18
N MET A 140 -39.26 -15.17 -12.62
CA MET A 140 -39.18 -14.60 -11.27
C MET A 140 -39.09 -15.75 -10.24
N VAL A 141 -38.01 -15.82 -9.46
CA VAL A 141 -38.04 -16.43 -8.12
C VAL A 141 -37.84 -15.31 -7.11
N SER A 142 -38.91 -15.05 -6.37
CA SER A 142 -38.97 -14.18 -5.21
C SER A 142 -38.50 -14.94 -3.97
N SER A 143 -37.59 -14.34 -3.22
CA SER A 143 -37.37 -14.52 -1.78
C SER A 143 -36.39 -13.41 -1.38
N LYS A 144 -36.78 -12.25 -0.86
CA LYS A 144 -37.47 -11.96 0.41
C LYS A 144 -36.90 -12.74 1.60
N ASP A 145 -36.35 -11.95 2.52
CA ASP A 145 -36.30 -12.16 3.98
C ASP A 145 -35.32 -13.29 4.42
N THR A 146 -34.47 -13.22 5.44
CA THR A 146 -34.37 -12.41 6.67
C THR A 146 -33.11 -12.89 7.42
N GLU A 147 -32.54 -12.00 8.25
CA GLU A 147 -31.98 -12.20 9.61
C GLU A 147 -31.15 -13.44 10.02
N ASP A 148 -30.15 -13.14 10.85
CA ASP A 148 -29.52 -13.96 11.91
C ASP A 148 -28.64 -15.15 11.52
N ILE A 149 -27.32 -14.98 11.66
CA ILE A 149 -26.44 -15.53 12.74
C ILE A 149 -25.01 -15.01 12.55
#